data_AF-A0A962WMV1-F1
#
_entry.id   AF-A0A962WMV1-F1
#
_cell.length_a   1.000
_cell.length_b   1.000
_cell.length_c   1.000
_cell.angle_alpha   90.00
_cell.angle_beta   90.00
_cell.angle_gamma   90.00
#
_symmetry.space_group_name_H-M   'P 1'
#
loop_
_entity.id
_entity.type
_entity.pdbx_description
1 polymer ?
#
loop_
_entity_poly.entity_id
_entity_poly.type
_entity_poly.pdbx_seq_one_letter_code
_entity_poly.pdbx_strand_id
1 'polypeptide(L)' 'LLADDGQRYTLQRGVNTIGRSRDNSVMVSSALRNISRKHLLVETVGQDAVMLTDLSSSGTFIPPTAIAS' A
#
# COMPACT_ATOMS: atom_id res chain seq x y z
N LEU A 1 -5.87 4.72 4.15
CA LEU A 1 -5.35 4.82 2.77
C LEU A 1 -6.48 5.29 1.86
N LEU A 2 -6.23 6.30 1.02
CA LEU A 2 -7.19 6.86 0.06
C LEU A 2 -6.70 6.52 -1.35
N ALA A 3 -7.55 5.89 -2.16
CA ALA A 3 -7.28 5.62 -3.57
C ALA A 3 -7.79 6.76 -4.47
N ASP A 4 -7.31 6.81 -5.70
CA ASP A 4 -7.62 7.87 -6.68
C ASP A 4 -9.12 7.93 -7.05
N ASP A 5 -9.83 6.82 -6.93
CA ASP A 5 -11.28 6.72 -7.11
C ASP A 5 -12.07 7.21 -5.87
N GLY A 6 -11.39 7.72 -4.85
CA GLY A 6 -11.97 8.17 -3.59
C GLY A 6 -12.23 7.05 -2.58
N GLN A 7 -11.93 5.79 -2.90
CA GLN A 7 -12.14 4.68 -2.00
C GLN A 7 -11.18 4.75 -0.81
N ARG A 8 -11.73 4.56 0.40
CA ARG A 8 -10.99 4.58 1.66
C ARG A 8 -10.81 3.17 2.20
N TYR A 9 -9.58 2.86 2.58
CA TYR A 9 -9.20 1.62 3.24
C TYR A 9 -8.63 1.93 4.63
N THR A 10 -9.22 1.31 5.65
CA THR A 10 -8.73 1.39 7.03
C THR A 10 -7.50 0.50 7.18
N LEU A 11 -6.40 1.05 7.68
CA LEU A 11 -5.24 0.25 8.03
C LEU A 11 -5.57 -0.58 9.28
N GLN A 12 -5.40 -1.89 9.16
CA GLN A 12 -5.48 -2.81 10.28
C GLN A 12 -4.18 -2.79 11.08
N ARG A 13 -4.24 -3.13 12.37
CA ARG A 13 -3.03 -3.34 13.17
C ARG A 13 -2.19 -4.47 12.57
N GLY A 14 -0.87 -4.29 12.58
CA GLY A 14 0.09 -5.22 11.99
C GLY A 14 0.32 -4.92 10.51
N VAL A 15 0.41 -5.97 9.69
CA VAL A 15 0.78 -5.87 8.27
C VAL A 15 -0.44 -5.77 7.37
N ASN A 16 -0.49 -4.72 6.56
CA ASN A 16 -1.44 -4.52 5.48
C ASN A 16 -0.72 -4.73 4.15
N THR A 17 -1.26 -5.60 3.29
CA THR A 17 -0.67 -5.91 2.00
C THR A 17 -1.39 -5.15 0.88
N ILE A 18 -0.62 -4.61 -0.07
CA ILE A 18 -1.14 -3.89 -1.23
C ILE A 18 -0.57 -4.51 -2.50
N GLY A 19 -1.42 -4.75 -3.49
CA GLY A 19 -1.00 -5.27 -4.79
C GLY A 19 -2.18 -5.69 -5.64
N ARG A 20 -1.92 -6.14 -6.88
CA ARG A 20 -2.99 -6.47 -7.84
C ARG A 20 -3.64 -7.85 -7.63
N SER A 21 -3.12 -8.64 -6.70
CA SER A 21 -3.63 -9.98 -6.41
C SER A 21 -4.74 -9.91 -5.35
N ARG A 22 -5.69 -10.85 -5.40
CA ARG A 22 -6.88 -10.87 -4.54
C ARG A 22 -6.57 -11.20 -3.07
N ASP A 23 -5.36 -11.68 -2.78
CA ASP A 23 -4.88 -12.02 -1.44
C ASP A 23 -4.33 -10.81 -0.67
N ASN A 24 -4.40 -9.60 -1.24
CA ASN A 24 -3.98 -8.38 -0.55
C ASN A 24 -5.09 -7.78 0.31
N SER A 25 -4.72 -7.16 1.43
CA SER A 25 -5.62 -6.34 2.25
C SER A 25 -6.24 -5.20 1.43
N VAL A 26 -5.45 -4.60 0.54
CA VAL A 26 -5.90 -3.62 -0.45
C VAL A 26 -5.53 -4.15 -1.83
N MET A 27 -6.52 -4.72 -2.50
CA MET A 27 -6.37 -5.16 -3.88
C MET A 27 -6.50 -3.96 -4.81
N VAL A 28 -5.43 -3.67 -5.55
CA VAL A 28 -5.51 -2.81 -6.72
C VAL A 28 -6.05 -3.62 -7.91
N SER A 29 -6.67 -2.97 -8.89
CA SER A 29 -7.26 -3.66 -10.06
C SER A 29 -6.32 -4.71 -10.65
N SER A 30 -6.83 -5.93 -10.81
CA SER A 30 -6.07 -7.06 -11.38
C SER A 30 -5.64 -6.80 -12.82
N ALA A 31 -6.24 -5.83 -13.51
CA ALA A 31 -5.91 -5.43 -14.89
C ALA A 31 -4.54 -4.72 -14.99
N LEU A 32 -4.10 -4.01 -13.95
CA LEU A 32 -2.89 -3.19 -13.97
C LEU A 32 -1.61 -4.05 -13.87
N ARG A 33 -1.06 -4.46 -15.01
CA ARG A 33 0.08 -5.40 -15.09
C ARG A 33 1.41 -4.84 -14.62
N ASN A 34 1.56 -3.52 -14.60
CA ASN A 34 2.72 -2.81 -14.04
C ASN A 34 2.73 -2.81 -12.50
N ILE A 35 1.64 -3.21 -11.86
CA ILE A 35 1.58 -3.39 -10.40
C ILE A 35 1.89 -4.86 -10.08
N SER A 36 2.72 -5.07 -9.07
CA SER A 36 3.13 -6.39 -8.62
C SER A 36 1.98 -7.09 -7.88
N ARG A 37 1.96 -8.44 -7.89
CA ARG A 37 0.92 -9.22 -7.19
C ARG A 37 0.89 -8.91 -5.70
N LYS A 38 2.06 -8.84 -5.07
CA LYS A 38 2.32 -8.16 -3.79
C LYS A 38 3.30 -7.03 -4.12
N HIS A 39 2.94 -5.80 -3.83
CA HIS A 39 3.65 -4.62 -4.29
C HIS A 39 4.20 -3.80 -3.12
N LEU A 40 3.40 -3.60 -2.08
CA LEU A 40 3.81 -2.86 -0.89
C LEU A 40 3.30 -3.55 0.36
N LEU A 41 4.15 -3.63 1.39
CA LEU A 41 3.73 -3.91 2.76
C LEU A 41 3.66 -2.60 3.54
N VAL A 42 2.58 -2.43 4.29
CA VAL A 42 2.38 -1.32 5.22
C VAL A 42 2.20 -1.91 6.60
N GLU A 43 3.22 -1.77 7.44
CA GLU A 43 3.17 -2.23 8.83
C GLU A 43 2.92 -1.05 9.76
N THR A 44 1.88 -1.15 10.61
CA THR A 44 1.64 -0.14 11.65
C THR A 44 2.64 -0.33 12.79
N VAL A 45 3.38 0.72 13.15
CA VAL A 45 4.36 0.71 14.25
C VAL A 45 3.88 1.67 15.33
N GLY A 46 3.57 1.15 16.52
CA GLY A 46 3.05 1.98 17.61
C GLY A 46 1.64 2.51 17.34
N GLN A 47 1.39 3.81 17.57
CA GLN A 47 0.09 4.45 17.32
C GLN A 47 0.08 5.32 16.06
N ASP A 48 1.19 6.00 15.76
CA ASP A 48 1.20 7.08 14.76
C ASP A 48 2.25 6.90 13.66
N ALA A 49 2.91 5.74 13.59
CA ALA A 49 3.90 5.45 12.57
C ALA A 49 3.50 4.26 11.70
N VAL A 50 3.95 4.29 10.46
CA VAL A 50 3.89 3.15 9.54
C VAL A 50 5.27 2.91 8.93
N MET A 51 5.62 1.65 8.77
CA MET A 51 6.79 1.22 8.02
C MET A 51 6.33 0.70 6.66
N LEU A 52 7.04 1.11 5.61
CA LEU A 52 6.76 0.74 4.23
C LEU A 52 7.88 -0.17 3.73
N THR A 53 7.52 -1.35 3.22
CA THR A 53 8.47 -2.26 2.56
C THR A 53 8.07 -2.44 1.11
N ASP A 54 8.86 -1.85 0.21
CA ASP A 54 8.67 -1.97 -1.23
C ASP A 54 9.04 -3.39 -1.70
N LEU A 55 8.05 -4.09 -2.27
CA LEU A 55 8.21 -5.41 -2.90
C LEU A 55 8.01 -5.33 -4.41
N SER A 56 7.91 -4.11 -4.95
CA SER A 56 7.55 -3.89 -6.33
C SER A 56 8.68 -4.28 -7.29
N SER A 57 8.28 -4.66 -8.50
CA SER A 57 9.21 -4.83 -9.63
C SER A 57 9.48 -3.52 -10.37
N SER A 58 8.68 -2.47 -10.11
CA SER A 58 8.67 -1.23 -10.88
C SER A 58 8.89 0.02 -10.02
N GLY A 59 9.21 -0.16 -8.74
CA GLY A 59 9.36 0.90 -7.75
C GLY A 59 8.02 1.33 -7.16
N THR A 60 8.08 1.77 -5.90
CA THR A 60 7.01 2.51 -5.22
C THR A 60 7.42 3.97 -5.07
N PHE A 61 6.56 4.91 -5.50
CA PHE A 61 6.78 6.35 -5.31
C PHE A 61 5.96 6.87 -4.13
N ILE A 62 6.61 7.62 -3.25
CA ILE A 62 5.96 8.33 -2.14
C ILE A 62 6.18 9.82 -2.37
N PRO A 63 5.11 10.61 -2.58
CA PRO A 63 5.27 12.04 -2.76
C PRO A 63 5.79 12.67 -1.46
N PRO A 64 6.67 13.70 -1.53
CA PRO A 64 7.19 14.36 -0.34
C PRO A 64 6.11 14.89 0.60
N THR A 65 4.96 15.28 0.06
CA THR A 65 3.78 15.75 0.82
C THR A 65 3.10 14.67 1.67
N ALA A 66 3.37 13.40 1.41
CA ALA A 66 2.85 12.28 2.19
C ALA A 66 3.77 11.85 3.34
N ILE A 67 4.97 12.43 3.44
CA ILE A 67 5.91 12.15 4.52
C ILE A 67 5.60 13.12 5.67
N ALA A 68 5.36 12.59 6.86
CA ALA A 68 5.23 13.41 8.05
C ALA A 68 6.52 14.21 8.27
N SER A 69 6.38 15.53 8.48
CA SER A 69 7.49 16.44 8.78
C SER A 69 8.00 16.26 10.21
#